data_AF-A0A1A8WPM6-F1
#
_entry.id   AF-A0A1A8WPM6-F1
#
_cell.length_a   1.000
_cell.length_b   1.000
_cell.length_c   1.000
_cell.angle_alpha   90.00
_cell.angle_beta   90.00
_cell.angle_gamma   90.00
#
_symmetry.space_group_name_H-M   'P 1'
#
loop_
_entity.id
_entity.type
_entity.pdbx_description
1 polymer ?
#
loop_
_entity_poly.entity_id
_entity_poly.type
_entity_poly.pdbx_seq_one_letter_code
_entity_poly.pdbx_strand_id
1 'polypeptide(L)'
;MANVCNKGHRLPSCIIHEHINNINISRSNYNEECHTLQKRFHNLDGVYNLCIKLAENLNDICTKEKMDDFLKNKCLYLEYWLNLQIIEKFRITNYGKYAGLRSQFYRTWTEIIRSLTGENIKCTPMRISLTSLNYRNVKDIKDMYDYYYNCEYFKNNHSSIQHKRSEYCSYLSSMSGSFTKFKNWCSDSNKCIPNFENSIDQYDPKKLRKILHCDTDEASATSLEGSSD
;
A
#
# COMPACT_ATOMS: atom_id res chain seq x y z
N MET A 1 9.95 -10.15 -4.30
CA MET A 1 9.28 -8.87 -4.58
C MET A 1 9.08 -8.80 -6.08
N ALA A 2 7.91 -8.37 -6.59
CA ALA A 2 7.98 -7.55 -7.80
C ALA A 2 8.54 -6.22 -7.29
N ASN A 3 9.84 -6.05 -7.45
CA ASN A 3 10.64 -5.03 -6.76
C ASN A 3 10.46 -3.66 -7.42
N VAL A 4 9.21 -3.25 -7.67
CA VAL A 4 8.92 -2.12 -8.55
C VAL A 4 9.49 -0.82 -8.00
N CYS A 5 9.45 -0.63 -6.68
CA CYS A 5 10.06 0.53 -6.01
C CYS A 5 11.60 0.55 -6.03
N ASN A 6 12.25 -0.57 -6.35
CA ASN A 6 13.72 -0.66 -6.43
C ASN A 6 14.25 -0.53 -7.86
N LYS A 7 13.38 -0.36 -8.86
CA LYS A 7 13.75 -0.27 -10.29
C LYS A 7 13.91 1.18 -10.79
N GLY A 8 14.16 2.14 -9.91
CA GLY A 8 14.32 3.56 -10.28
C GLY A 8 13.02 4.29 -10.64
N HIS A 9 11.89 3.59 -10.76
CA HIS A 9 10.58 4.21 -10.94
C HIS A 9 10.10 4.85 -9.63
N ARG A 10 10.01 6.18 -9.58
CA ARG A 10 9.51 6.92 -8.41
C ARG A 10 7.98 6.94 -8.39
N LEU A 11 7.38 5.75 -8.27
CA LEU A 11 5.92 5.61 -8.26
C LEU A 11 5.31 6.27 -7.00
N PRO A 12 4.10 6.84 -7.09
CA PRO A 12 3.44 7.48 -5.96
C PRO A 12 3.32 6.59 -4.72
N SER A 13 2.93 5.33 -4.89
CA SER A 13 2.88 4.34 -3.80
C SER A 13 4.24 4.11 -3.14
N CYS A 14 5.35 4.14 -3.90
CA CYS A 14 6.69 3.97 -3.34
C CYS A 14 7.07 5.12 -2.40
N ILE A 15 6.69 6.35 -2.74
CA ILE A 15 6.89 7.53 -1.88
C ILE A 15 6.13 7.36 -0.55
N ILE A 16 4.91 6.82 -0.60
CA ILE A 16 4.12 6.53 0.61
C ILE A 16 4.79 5.47 1.47
N HIS A 17 5.23 4.37 0.87
CA HIS A 17 5.91 3.30 1.60
C HIS A 17 7.23 3.78 2.20
N GLU A 18 8.00 4.60 1.49
CA GLU A 18 9.23 5.21 1.99
C GLU A 18 8.94 6.09 3.21
N HIS A 19 7.93 6.95 3.12
CA HIS A 19 7.50 7.79 4.24
C HIS A 19 7.10 6.96 5.47
N ILE A 20 6.25 5.95 5.29
CA ILE A 20 5.80 5.07 6.39
C ILE A 20 6.96 4.32 7.03
N ASN A 21 7.90 3.85 6.21
CA ASN A 21 9.07 3.10 6.66
C ASN A 21 10.12 3.96 7.35
N ASN A 22 10.26 5.22 6.96
CA ASN A 22 11.29 6.12 7.47
C ASN A 22 10.76 7.15 8.46
N ILE A 23 9.53 6.96 8.99
CA ILE A 23 8.97 7.84 10.00
C ILE A 23 9.93 7.99 11.18
N ASN A 24 10.16 9.23 11.62
CA ASN A 24 11.01 9.49 12.76
C ASN A 24 10.30 9.05 14.03
N ILE A 25 10.97 8.24 14.84
CA ILE A 25 10.44 7.81 16.13
C ILE A 25 10.86 8.87 17.16
N SER A 26 9.92 9.72 17.55
CA SER A 26 10.15 10.72 18.60
C SER A 26 10.04 10.06 19.98
N ARG A 27 10.26 10.81 21.08
CA ARG A 27 9.90 10.34 22.43
C ARG A 27 8.37 10.20 22.49
N SER A 28 7.89 9.03 22.05
CA SER A 28 6.47 8.83 21.75
C SER A 28 5.61 9.00 23.00
N ASN A 29 4.51 9.72 22.86
CA ASN A 29 3.47 9.82 23.90
C ASN A 29 2.63 8.53 24.00
N TYR A 30 2.92 7.50 23.19
CA TYR A 30 2.12 6.27 23.05
C TYR A 30 2.81 5.06 23.69
N ASN A 31 3.78 5.31 24.58
CA ASN A 31 4.54 4.26 25.23
C ASN A 31 3.61 3.36 26.06
N GLU A 32 2.55 3.88 26.68
CA GLU A 32 1.65 3.10 27.53
C GLU A 32 0.84 2.07 26.75
N GLU A 33 0.19 2.47 25.66
CA GLU A 33 -0.58 1.56 24.79
C GLU A 33 0.32 0.49 24.19
N CYS A 34 1.54 0.86 23.79
CA CYS A 34 2.52 -0.08 23.25
C CYS A 34 3.12 -1.01 24.31
N HIS A 35 3.36 -0.54 25.54
CA HIS A 35 3.75 -1.41 26.65
C HIS A 35 2.62 -2.39 27.00
N THR A 36 1.37 -1.94 26.98
CA THR A 36 0.21 -2.80 27.19
C THR A 36 0.12 -3.90 26.14
N LEU A 37 0.36 -3.56 24.87
CA LEU A 37 0.42 -4.55 23.80
C LEU A 37 1.60 -5.53 24.00
N GLN A 38 2.80 -5.03 24.32
CA GLN A 38 3.97 -5.87 24.58
C GLN A 38 3.73 -6.84 25.74
N LYS A 39 3.07 -6.43 26.83
CA LYS A 39 2.75 -7.31 27.96
C LYS A 39 1.89 -8.50 27.53
N ARG A 40 0.95 -8.31 26.59
CA ARG A 40 0.13 -9.41 26.03
C ARG A 40 0.94 -10.39 25.20
N PHE A 41 2.08 -9.96 24.66
CA PHE A 41 2.98 -10.75 23.83
C PHE A 41 4.41 -10.72 24.38
N HIS A 42 4.57 -10.94 25.69
CA HIS A 42 5.85 -10.78 26.39
C HIS A 42 7.01 -11.61 25.79
N ASN A 43 6.69 -12.75 25.16
CA ASN A 43 7.67 -13.63 24.49
C ASN A 43 7.91 -13.30 23.01
N LEU A 44 7.31 -12.22 22.48
CA LEU A 44 7.42 -11.86 21.09
C LEU A 44 8.18 -10.54 20.95
N ASP A 45 9.45 -10.67 20.60
CA ASP A 45 10.33 -9.52 20.38
C ASP A 45 9.84 -8.66 19.22
N GLY A 46 9.98 -7.34 19.38
CA GLY A 46 9.65 -6.37 18.34
C GLY A 46 8.18 -5.94 18.26
N VAL A 47 7.29 -6.50 19.09
CA VAL A 47 5.89 -6.03 19.20
C VAL A 47 5.84 -4.56 19.62
N TYR A 48 6.58 -4.20 20.67
CA TYR A 48 6.70 -2.82 21.12
C TYR A 48 7.20 -1.89 20.01
N ASN A 49 8.32 -2.23 19.36
CA ASN A 49 8.91 -1.39 18.30
C ASN A 49 7.97 -1.21 17.10
N LEU A 50 7.25 -2.26 16.69
CA LEU A 50 6.25 -2.16 15.63
C LEU A 50 5.07 -1.27 16.06
N CYS A 51 4.64 -1.37 17.31
CA CYS A 51 3.58 -0.54 17.86
C CYS A 51 3.97 0.95 17.89
N ILE A 52 5.18 1.28 18.36
CA ILE A 52 5.66 2.67 18.38
C ILE A 52 5.69 3.25 16.97
N LYS A 53 6.20 2.47 16.00
CA LYS A 53 6.24 2.90 14.59
C LYS A 53 4.84 3.07 13.99
N LEU A 54 3.89 2.22 14.37
CA LEU A 54 2.48 2.39 14.02
C LEU A 54 1.94 3.70 14.61
N ALA A 55 2.18 3.95 15.90
CA ALA A 55 1.67 5.12 16.60
C ALA A 55 2.18 6.45 15.99
N GLU A 56 3.47 6.50 15.65
CA GLU A 56 4.07 7.68 15.00
C GLU A 56 3.50 7.92 13.59
N ASN A 57 3.27 6.85 12.82
CA ASN A 57 2.59 6.97 11.54
C ASN A 57 1.14 7.46 11.70
N LEU A 58 0.41 6.96 12.70
CA LEU A 58 -0.95 7.43 12.98
C LEU A 58 -0.98 8.89 13.37
N ASN A 59 -0.06 9.32 14.23
CA ASN A 59 0.10 10.71 14.61
C ASN A 59 0.37 11.58 13.36
N ASP A 60 1.36 11.23 12.54
CA ASP A 60 1.72 11.97 11.32
C ASP A 60 0.55 12.08 10.33
N ILE A 61 -0.18 10.97 10.12
CA ILE A 61 -1.31 10.92 9.20
C ILE A 61 -2.49 11.73 9.75
N CYS A 62 -2.82 11.60 11.03
CA CYS A 62 -4.03 12.21 11.60
C CYS A 62 -3.89 13.70 11.94
N THR A 63 -2.67 14.18 12.23
CA THR A 63 -2.44 15.57 12.66
C THR A 63 -2.10 16.53 11.52
N LYS A 64 -1.67 16.06 10.35
CA LYS A 64 -1.40 16.94 9.20
C LYS A 64 -2.69 17.54 8.63
N GLU A 65 -2.76 18.88 8.58
CA GLU A 65 -3.94 19.66 8.17
C GLU A 65 -4.41 19.41 6.72
N LYS A 66 -3.48 19.12 5.81
CA LYS A 66 -3.79 18.81 4.41
C LYS A 66 -3.48 17.35 4.11
N MET A 67 -4.50 16.52 4.24
CA MET A 67 -4.55 15.32 3.41
C MET A 67 -4.94 15.80 2.01
N ASP A 68 -4.01 15.79 1.06
CA ASP A 68 -4.35 15.88 -0.35
C ASP A 68 -5.53 14.92 -0.63
N ASP A 69 -6.47 15.25 -1.51
CA ASP A 69 -7.62 14.37 -1.76
C ASP A 69 -7.18 13.00 -2.29
N PHE A 70 -5.99 12.96 -2.92
CA PHE A 70 -5.28 11.76 -3.33
C PHE A 70 -4.70 10.92 -2.17
N LEU A 71 -4.63 11.49 -0.96
CA LEU A 71 -4.12 10.92 0.29
C LEU A 71 -5.22 10.46 1.26
N LYS A 72 -6.51 10.57 0.89
CA LYS A 72 -7.66 10.06 1.69
C LYS A 72 -7.53 8.60 2.11
N ASN A 73 -6.64 7.82 1.47
CA ASN A 73 -6.41 6.41 1.76
C ASN A 73 -5.08 6.07 2.50
N LYS A 74 -4.34 7.03 3.07
CA LYS A 74 -3.09 6.73 3.82
C LYS A 74 -3.27 5.70 4.94
N CYS A 75 -4.46 5.64 5.53
CA CYS A 75 -4.82 4.70 6.57
C CYS A 75 -4.88 3.27 6.07
N LEU A 76 -5.37 3.07 4.84
CA LEU A 76 -5.39 1.76 4.22
C LEU A 76 -3.97 1.31 3.83
N TYR A 77 -3.12 2.24 3.37
CA TYR A 77 -1.68 1.97 3.18
C TYR A 77 -1.01 1.53 4.48
N LEU A 78 -1.25 2.26 5.57
CA LEU A 78 -0.72 1.92 6.88
C LEU A 78 -1.25 0.57 7.36
N GLU A 79 -2.50 0.25 7.06
CA GLU A 79 -3.11 -1.04 7.40
C GLU A 79 -2.45 -2.19 6.64
N TYR A 80 -2.26 -2.07 5.32
CA TYR A 80 -1.53 -3.08 4.55
C TYR A 80 -0.07 -3.22 5.01
N TRP A 81 0.59 -2.09 5.27
CA TRP A 81 1.95 -2.07 5.81
C TRP A 81 2.02 -2.83 7.13
N LEU A 82 1.13 -2.52 8.08
CA LEU A 82 1.10 -3.17 9.39
C LEU A 82 0.90 -4.69 9.25
N ASN A 83 -0.03 -5.12 8.39
CA ASN A 83 -0.26 -6.54 8.17
C ASN A 83 0.96 -7.26 7.57
N LEU A 84 1.65 -6.65 6.62
CA LEU A 84 2.92 -7.19 6.12
C LEU A 84 3.99 -7.25 7.21
N GLN A 85 4.14 -6.19 8.00
CA GLN A 85 5.11 -6.17 9.10
C GLN A 85 4.80 -7.27 10.13
N ILE A 86 3.53 -7.49 10.46
CA ILE A 86 3.11 -8.59 11.35
C ILE A 86 3.54 -9.93 10.75
N ILE A 87 3.26 -10.15 9.47
CA ILE A 87 3.59 -11.41 8.78
C ILE A 87 5.09 -11.66 8.76
N GLU A 88 5.85 -10.67 8.33
CA GLU A 88 7.29 -10.79 8.09
C GLU A 88 8.09 -10.82 9.39
N LYS A 89 7.86 -9.87 10.31
CA LYS A 89 8.62 -9.78 11.56
C LYS A 89 8.36 -10.95 12.48
N PHE A 90 7.11 -11.42 12.56
CA PHE A 90 6.72 -12.49 13.48
C PHE A 90 6.65 -13.87 12.82
N ARG A 91 7.15 -13.98 11.59
CA ARG A 91 7.25 -15.22 10.79
C ARG A 91 5.94 -16.01 10.83
N ILE A 92 4.86 -15.34 10.47
CA ILE A 92 3.52 -15.92 10.51
C ILE A 92 3.41 -17.08 9.51
N THR A 93 3.01 -18.25 10.00
CA THR A 93 2.79 -19.45 9.17
C THR A 93 1.37 -20.01 9.26
N ASN A 94 0.53 -19.47 10.17
CA ASN A 94 -0.85 -19.90 10.33
C ASN A 94 -1.79 -18.71 10.59
N TYR A 95 -3.06 -18.90 10.21
CA TYR A 95 -4.08 -17.87 10.29
C TYR A 95 -4.42 -17.47 11.74
N GLY A 96 -4.44 -18.42 12.68
CA GLY A 96 -4.76 -18.13 14.09
C GLY A 96 -3.79 -17.13 14.72
N LYS A 97 -2.47 -17.35 14.54
CA LYS A 97 -1.42 -16.44 15.02
C LYS A 97 -1.53 -15.07 14.35
N TYR A 98 -1.78 -15.03 13.05
CA TYR A 98 -2.00 -13.78 12.31
C TYR A 98 -3.20 -13.01 12.84
N ALA A 99 -4.37 -13.66 12.92
CA ALA A 99 -5.62 -13.06 13.38
C ALA A 99 -5.50 -12.54 14.83
N GLY A 100 -4.85 -13.32 15.71
CA GLY A 100 -4.60 -12.93 17.09
C GLY A 100 -3.73 -11.67 17.19
N LEU A 101 -2.56 -11.66 16.56
CA LEU A 101 -1.67 -10.49 16.58
C LEU A 101 -2.34 -9.26 15.97
N ARG A 102 -2.90 -9.42 14.77
CA ARG A 102 -3.59 -8.33 14.06
C ARG A 102 -4.72 -7.74 14.89
N SER A 103 -5.57 -8.58 15.50
CA SER A 103 -6.68 -8.11 16.34
C SER A 103 -6.18 -7.23 17.49
N GLN A 104 -5.08 -7.62 18.14
CA GLN A 104 -4.50 -6.84 19.23
C GLN A 104 -3.87 -5.54 18.73
N PHE A 105 -3.15 -5.57 17.62
CA PHE A 105 -2.63 -4.34 16.98
C PHE A 105 -3.76 -3.38 16.59
N TYR A 106 -4.89 -3.88 16.07
CA TYR A 106 -6.03 -3.05 15.66
C TYR A 106 -6.76 -2.45 16.87
N ARG A 107 -6.82 -3.20 17.97
CA ARG A 107 -7.30 -2.66 19.25
C ARG A 107 -6.39 -1.52 19.72
N THR A 108 -5.08 -1.74 19.74
CA THR A 108 -4.09 -0.71 20.12
C THR A 108 -4.15 0.52 19.21
N TRP A 109 -4.27 0.32 17.89
CA TRP A 109 -4.52 1.40 16.92
C TRP A 109 -5.73 2.23 17.33
N THR A 110 -6.86 1.58 17.64
CA THR A 110 -8.10 2.29 18.04
C THR A 110 -7.88 3.16 19.29
N GLU A 111 -7.13 2.66 20.28
CA GLU A 111 -6.79 3.45 21.48
C GLU A 111 -5.89 4.64 21.16
N ILE A 112 -4.87 4.46 20.31
CA ILE A 112 -3.97 5.56 19.88
C ILE A 112 -4.76 6.66 19.16
N ILE A 113 -5.70 6.30 18.28
CA ILE A 113 -6.55 7.29 17.59
C ILE A 113 -7.43 8.04 18.60
N ARG A 114 -7.98 7.33 19.59
CA ARG A 114 -8.81 7.95 20.63
C ARG A 114 -8.05 8.99 21.45
N SER A 115 -6.76 8.76 21.71
CA SER A 115 -5.92 9.74 22.42
C SER A 115 -5.47 10.92 21.54
N LEU A 116 -5.44 10.75 20.22
CA LEU A 116 -5.00 11.76 19.25
C LEU A 116 -6.03 12.87 18.95
N THR A 117 -7.28 12.51 18.65
CA THR A 117 -8.13 13.40 17.83
C THR A 117 -9.28 14.10 18.53
N GLY A 118 -9.50 13.88 19.84
CA GLY A 118 -10.57 14.53 20.62
C GLY A 118 -12.00 14.15 20.17
N GLU A 119 -12.35 14.34 18.90
CA GLU A 119 -13.67 14.10 18.31
C GLU A 119 -13.64 13.79 16.79
N ASN A 120 -12.51 13.98 16.07
CA ASN A 120 -12.43 13.71 14.63
C ASN A 120 -11.72 12.38 14.32
N ILE A 121 -12.49 11.30 14.21
CA ILE A 121 -12.04 9.93 13.93
C ILE A 121 -11.43 9.83 12.51
N LYS A 122 -10.20 10.33 12.35
CA LYS A 122 -9.39 10.07 11.16
C LYS A 122 -8.68 8.73 11.36
N CYS A 123 -8.68 7.88 10.34
CA CYS A 123 -7.81 6.71 10.28
C CYS A 123 -8.17 5.53 11.19
N THR A 124 -9.44 5.12 11.30
CA THR A 124 -9.77 3.85 11.98
C THR A 124 -9.42 2.63 11.13
N PRO A 125 -8.96 1.52 11.74
CA PRO A 125 -8.63 0.32 11.00
C PRO A 125 -9.89 -0.30 10.38
N MET A 126 -9.83 -0.69 9.11
CA MET A 126 -10.96 -1.31 8.41
C MET A 126 -11.20 -2.73 8.92
N ARG A 127 -12.15 -2.89 9.85
CA ARG A 127 -12.45 -4.20 10.48
C ARG A 127 -13.05 -5.24 9.54
N ILE A 128 -13.62 -4.83 8.41
CA ILE A 128 -14.55 -5.68 7.62
C ILE A 128 -13.91 -6.22 6.33
N SER A 129 -12.83 -5.62 5.83
CA SER A 129 -12.19 -6.03 4.57
C SER A 129 -11.14 -7.13 4.75
N LEU A 130 -10.21 -6.92 5.69
CA LEU A 130 -9.03 -7.78 5.76
C LEU A 130 -9.25 -9.06 6.58
N THR A 131 -10.36 -9.18 7.33
CA THR A 131 -10.66 -10.31 8.25
C THR A 131 -10.83 -11.64 7.51
N SER A 132 -11.30 -11.59 6.26
CA SER A 132 -11.36 -12.75 5.36
C SER A 132 -10.04 -13.05 4.64
N LEU A 133 -9.02 -12.20 4.79
CA LEU A 133 -7.76 -12.40 4.08
C LEU A 133 -6.93 -13.48 4.74
N ASN A 134 -6.70 -14.53 3.95
CA ASN A 134 -5.59 -15.44 4.19
C ASN A 134 -4.29 -14.62 4.25
N TYR A 135 -3.50 -14.80 5.30
CA TYR A 135 -2.22 -14.11 5.47
C TYR A 135 -1.31 -14.27 4.24
N ARG A 136 -1.47 -15.37 3.48
CA ARG A 136 -0.74 -15.64 2.23
C ARG A 136 -1.07 -14.64 1.11
N ASN A 137 -2.23 -14.02 1.14
CA ASN A 137 -2.71 -13.14 0.07
C ASN A 137 -2.51 -11.65 0.38
N VAL A 138 -2.18 -11.29 1.63
CA VAL A 138 -2.04 -9.89 2.08
C VAL A 138 -1.11 -9.10 1.17
N LYS A 139 0.00 -9.73 0.77
CA LYS A 139 0.98 -9.11 -0.12
C LYS A 139 0.43 -8.88 -1.53
N ASP A 140 -0.19 -9.90 -2.12
CA ASP A 140 -0.76 -9.79 -3.47
C ASP A 140 -1.82 -8.68 -3.52
N ILE A 141 -2.64 -8.56 -2.47
CA ILE A 141 -3.68 -7.51 -2.37
C ILE A 141 -3.07 -6.12 -2.21
N LYS A 142 -2.08 -5.96 -1.35
CA LYS A 142 -1.35 -4.69 -1.23
C LYS A 142 -0.71 -4.30 -2.56
N ASP A 143 0.02 -5.21 -3.21
CA ASP A 143 0.71 -4.92 -4.48
C ASP A 143 -0.29 -4.50 -5.57
N MET A 144 -1.50 -5.05 -5.53
CA MET A 144 -2.59 -4.64 -6.40
C MET A 144 -3.16 -3.28 -6.00
N TYR A 145 -3.37 -3.03 -4.70
CA TYR A 145 -3.78 -1.72 -4.20
C TYR A 145 -2.81 -0.60 -4.63
N ASP A 146 -1.49 -0.83 -4.49
CA ASP A 146 -0.45 0.06 -4.98
C ASP A 146 -0.59 0.29 -6.49
N TYR A 147 -0.92 -0.77 -7.24
CA TYR A 147 -1.14 -0.68 -8.68
C TYR A 147 -2.30 0.22 -9.08
N TYR A 148 -3.47 0.01 -8.49
CA TYR A 148 -4.64 0.86 -8.74
C TYR A 148 -4.35 2.31 -8.38
N TYR A 149 -3.72 2.53 -7.22
CA TYR A 149 -3.36 3.87 -6.78
C TYR A 149 -2.44 4.58 -7.76
N ASN A 150 -1.36 3.91 -8.18
CA ASN A 150 -0.47 4.47 -9.18
C ASN A 150 -1.26 4.78 -10.47
N CYS A 151 -2.16 3.89 -10.90
CA CYS A 151 -2.96 4.13 -12.10
C CYS A 151 -3.85 5.37 -12.01
N GLU A 152 -4.57 5.54 -10.89
CA GLU A 152 -5.38 6.73 -10.65
C GLU A 152 -4.54 8.00 -10.58
N TYR A 153 -3.35 7.94 -9.95
CA TYR A 153 -2.44 9.07 -9.94
C TYR A 153 -2.09 9.51 -11.36
N PHE A 154 -1.69 8.57 -12.21
CA PHE A 154 -1.24 8.87 -13.56
C PHE A 154 -2.39 9.32 -14.48
N LYS A 155 -3.61 8.79 -14.29
CA LYS A 155 -4.81 9.30 -14.96
C LYS A 155 -5.07 10.76 -14.59
N ASN A 156 -5.02 11.11 -13.30
CA ASN A 156 -5.37 12.46 -12.87
C ASN A 156 -4.25 13.49 -13.07
N ASN A 157 -2.99 13.05 -13.06
CA ASN A 157 -1.81 13.92 -13.18
C ASN A 157 -1.16 13.84 -14.57
N HIS A 158 -1.98 13.70 -15.63
CA HIS A 158 -1.55 13.60 -17.03
C HIS A 158 -0.37 14.52 -17.35
N SER A 159 0.85 13.99 -17.31
CA SER A 159 2.01 14.75 -17.77
C SER A 159 2.23 14.41 -19.24
N SER A 160 2.18 15.43 -20.10
CA SER A 160 2.62 15.37 -21.50
C SER A 160 4.12 15.09 -21.68
N ILE A 161 4.84 14.82 -20.59
CA ILE A 161 6.29 14.59 -20.56
C ILE A 161 6.57 13.14 -20.97
N GLN A 162 7.19 12.97 -22.15
CA GLN A 162 7.51 11.67 -22.75
C GLN A 162 8.27 10.72 -21.81
N HIS A 163 9.21 11.22 -21.01
CA HIS A 163 9.94 10.38 -20.04
C HIS A 163 9.04 9.80 -18.93
N LYS A 164 8.08 10.58 -18.42
CA LYS A 164 7.13 10.08 -17.41
C LYS A 164 6.16 9.07 -18.02
N ARG A 165 5.84 9.22 -19.31
CA ARG A 165 5.04 8.27 -20.07
C ARG A 165 5.78 6.93 -20.23
N SER A 166 7.04 6.92 -20.66
CA SER A 166 7.80 5.68 -20.87
C SER A 166 8.03 4.88 -19.58
N GLU A 167 8.31 5.56 -18.46
CA GLU A 167 8.38 4.92 -17.13
C GLU A 167 7.06 4.25 -16.75
N TYR A 168 5.95 4.96 -16.95
CA TYR A 168 4.64 4.43 -16.61
C TYR A 168 4.23 3.27 -17.53
N CYS A 169 4.56 3.34 -18.83
CA CYS A 169 4.36 2.24 -19.78
C CYS A 169 5.14 0.98 -19.39
N SER A 170 6.41 1.15 -18.96
CA SER A 170 7.25 0.05 -18.45
C SER A 170 6.65 -0.57 -17.19
N TYR A 171 6.16 0.28 -16.29
CA TYR A 171 5.46 -0.16 -15.09
C TYR A 171 4.19 -0.97 -15.41
N LEU A 172 3.32 -0.48 -16.30
CA LEU A 172 2.12 -1.20 -16.74
C LEU A 172 2.45 -2.58 -17.30
N SER A 173 3.48 -2.69 -18.15
CA SER A 173 3.95 -3.99 -18.67
C SER A 173 4.38 -4.93 -17.55
N SER A 174 5.14 -4.43 -16.58
CA SER A 174 5.61 -5.25 -15.46
C SER A 174 4.49 -5.80 -14.58
N MET A 175 3.34 -5.13 -14.56
CA MET A 175 2.18 -5.51 -13.75
C MET A 175 1.19 -6.42 -14.48
N SER A 176 1.37 -6.69 -15.77
CA SER A 176 0.43 -7.49 -16.58
C SER A 176 0.12 -8.86 -15.98
N GLY A 177 1.15 -9.64 -15.63
CA GLY A 177 0.96 -10.97 -15.05
C GLY A 177 0.29 -10.93 -13.67
N SER A 178 0.74 -10.03 -12.80
CA SER A 178 0.18 -9.86 -11.45
C SER A 178 -1.28 -9.43 -11.49
N PHE A 179 -1.63 -8.49 -12.38
CA PHE A 179 -3.00 -8.05 -12.58
C PHE A 179 -3.90 -9.18 -13.08
N THR A 180 -3.49 -9.95 -14.10
CA THR A 180 -4.29 -11.08 -14.61
C THR A 180 -4.55 -12.11 -13.52
N LYS A 181 -3.51 -12.49 -12.74
CA LYS A 181 -3.66 -13.41 -11.62
C LYS A 181 -4.66 -12.87 -10.58
N PHE A 182 -4.52 -11.60 -10.21
CA PHE A 182 -5.38 -10.98 -9.22
C PHE A 182 -6.82 -10.83 -9.70
N LYS A 183 -7.02 -10.43 -10.96
CA LYS A 183 -8.34 -10.29 -11.58
C LYS A 183 -9.07 -11.63 -11.59
N ASN A 184 -8.42 -12.72 -11.98
CA ASN A 184 -9.04 -14.05 -11.96
C ASN A 184 -9.41 -14.49 -10.54
N TRP A 185 -8.50 -14.32 -9.58
CA TRP A 185 -8.80 -14.55 -8.17
C TRP A 185 -9.97 -13.68 -7.68
N CYS A 186 -10.09 -12.49 -8.25
CA CYS A 186 -11.08 -11.52 -7.87
C CYS A 186 -12.47 -11.79 -8.47
N SER A 187 -12.55 -12.28 -9.71
CA SER A 187 -13.83 -12.58 -10.36
C SER A 187 -14.67 -13.62 -9.61
N ASP A 188 -14.06 -14.40 -8.72
CA ASP A 188 -14.75 -15.33 -7.82
C ASP A 188 -15.41 -14.65 -6.59
N SER A 189 -15.17 -13.35 -6.37
CA SER A 189 -15.76 -12.59 -5.26
C SER A 189 -16.00 -11.11 -5.62
N ASN A 190 -17.24 -10.62 -5.54
CA ASN A 190 -17.58 -9.23 -5.91
C ASN A 190 -16.95 -8.12 -5.02
N LYS A 191 -15.93 -8.40 -4.19
CA LYS A 191 -15.36 -7.48 -3.17
C LYS A 191 -13.86 -7.66 -2.88
N CYS A 192 -13.03 -7.84 -3.89
CA CYS A 192 -11.61 -8.22 -3.68
C CYS A 192 -10.76 -7.08 -3.13
N ILE A 193 -11.11 -5.84 -3.49
CA ILE A 193 -10.57 -4.64 -2.87
C ILE A 193 -11.76 -3.72 -2.60
N PRO A 194 -12.24 -3.66 -1.35
CA PRO A 194 -13.54 -3.06 -1.03
C PRO A 194 -13.63 -1.54 -1.20
N ASN A 195 -12.58 -0.88 -1.67
CA ASN A 195 -12.50 0.58 -1.73
C ASN A 195 -12.43 1.12 -3.17
N PHE A 196 -12.61 0.30 -4.19
CA PHE A 196 -12.67 0.79 -5.57
C PHE A 196 -14.11 1.02 -6.02
N GLU A 197 -14.38 2.27 -6.43
CA GLU A 197 -15.65 2.67 -7.04
C GLU A 197 -15.76 2.18 -8.49
N ASN A 198 -14.62 2.07 -9.17
CA ASN A 198 -14.53 1.67 -10.57
C ASN A 198 -14.34 0.16 -10.73
N SER A 199 -14.88 -0.39 -11.82
CA SER A 199 -14.64 -1.79 -12.21
C SER A 199 -13.14 -2.07 -12.38
N ILE A 200 -12.72 -3.25 -11.92
CA ILE A 200 -11.36 -3.77 -12.07
C ILE A 200 -10.87 -3.72 -13.53
N ASP A 201 -11.78 -3.85 -14.49
CA ASP A 201 -11.50 -3.85 -15.92
C ASP A 201 -11.01 -2.52 -16.47
N GLN A 202 -11.23 -1.42 -15.76
CA GLN A 202 -10.71 -0.10 -16.12
C GLN A 202 -9.21 0.04 -15.85
N TYR A 203 -8.65 -0.90 -15.09
CA TYR A 203 -7.24 -0.92 -14.71
C TYR A 203 -6.46 -2.00 -15.44
N ASP A 204 -7.04 -2.58 -16.48
CA ASP A 204 -6.34 -3.53 -17.32
C ASP A 204 -5.07 -2.88 -17.92
N PRO A 205 -3.87 -3.43 -17.64
CA PRO A 205 -2.62 -2.85 -18.11
C PRO A 205 -2.55 -2.68 -19.63
N LYS A 206 -3.15 -3.59 -20.41
CA LYS A 206 -3.16 -3.49 -21.87
C LYS A 206 -4.05 -2.35 -22.34
N LYS A 207 -5.21 -2.14 -21.70
CA LYS A 207 -6.09 -0.99 -22.01
C LYS A 207 -5.41 0.33 -21.67
N LEU A 208 -4.79 0.42 -20.49
CA LEU A 208 -4.09 1.63 -20.07
C LEU A 208 -2.90 1.95 -20.98
N ARG A 209 -2.13 0.95 -21.42
CA ARG A 209 -1.04 1.15 -22.37
C ARG A 209 -1.50 1.74 -23.70
N LYS A 210 -2.67 1.30 -24.21
CA LYS A 210 -3.27 1.85 -25.43
C LYS A 210 -3.69 3.31 -25.25
N ILE A 211 -4.35 3.64 -24.14
CA ILE A 211 -4.79 5.01 -23.82
C ILE A 211 -3.60 5.97 -23.74
N LEU A 212 -2.46 5.48 -23.23
CA LEU A 212 -1.24 6.27 -23.08
C LEU A 212 -0.36 6.26 -24.33
N HIS A 213 -0.76 5.60 -25.41
CA HIS A 213 0.04 5.45 -26.62
C HIS A 213 1.46 4.89 -26.36
N CYS A 214 1.58 3.94 -25.42
CA CYS A 214 2.87 3.33 -25.06
C CYS A 214 3.59 2.69 -26.25
N ASP A 215 2.84 2.27 -27.27
CA ASP A 215 3.37 1.63 -28.47
C ASP A 215 4.09 2.62 -29.41
N THR A 216 3.97 3.94 -29.18
CA THR A 216 4.69 4.98 -29.95
C THR A 216 6.11 5.24 -29.44
N ASP A 217 6.41 4.90 -28.19
CA ASP A 217 7.75 5.06 -27.60
C ASP A 217 8.69 3.90 -27.94
N GLU A 218 8.17 2.69 -28.12
CA GLU A 218 8.99 1.52 -28.53
C GLU A 218 9.53 1.68 -29.96
N ALA A 219 8.77 2.34 -30.85
CA ALA A 219 9.17 2.62 -32.23
C ALA A 219 10.26 3.71 -32.35
N SER A 220 10.35 4.63 -31.39
CA SER A 220 11.35 5.72 -31.42
C SER A 220 12.72 5.31 -30.86
N ALA A 221 12.76 4.29 -29.99
CA ALA A 221 14.02 3.68 -29.54
C ALA A 221 14.69 2.84 -30.65
N THR A 222 13.89 2.15 -31.48
CA THR A 222 14.41 1.32 -32.57
C THR A 222 14.92 2.13 -33.76
N SER A 223 14.46 3.37 -33.94
CA SER A 223 14.94 4.25 -35.01
C SER A 223 16.32 4.90 -34.74
N LEU A 224 16.82 4.87 -33.49
CA LEU A 224 18.13 5.45 -33.15
C LEU A 224 19.29 4.46 -33.30
N GLU A 225 19.04 3.15 -33.24
CA GLU A 225 20.07 2.11 -33.46
C GLU A 225 20.28 1.76 -34.95
N GLY A 226 19.44 2.28 -35.86
CA GLY A 226 19.48 2.00 -37.29
C GLY A 226 20.10 3.09 -38.17
N SER A 227 20.67 4.16 -37.59
CA SER A 227 21.30 5.25 -38.36
C SER A 227 22.76 5.41 -37.94
N SER A 228 23.59 4.52 -38.46
CA SER A 228 25.05 4.63 -38.43
C SER A 228 25.54 3.91 -39.68
N ASP A 229 25.48 4.61 -40.81
CA ASP A 229 26.20 4.26 -42.04
C ASP A 229 27.72 4.40 -41.84
#